data_AF-A0A535VH98-F1
#
_entry.id   AF-A0A535VH98-F1
#
_cell.length_a   1.000
_cell.length_b   1.000
_cell.length_c   1.000
_cell.angle_alpha   90.00
_cell.angle_beta   90.00
_cell.angle_gamma   90.00
#
_symmetry.space_group_name_H-M   'P 1'
#
loop_
_entity.id
_entity.type
_entity.pdbx_description
1 polymer ?
#
loop_
_entity_poly.entity_id
_entity_poly.type
_entity_poly.pdbx_seq_one_letter_code
_entity_poly.pdbx_strand_id
1 'polypeptide(L)'
;MNSRLSTTLLLSIGAGLLVVASILIYWLAVARPAQLVATAARDATATSVAQARSTAQAEAQATSLVVATQIAVGDLYNQDTNGTPTINDQLQAQSNNNWGDDHPDLSGNSKCEFAGGMHVKAAAGYIETCLARATNFSNLAFQVEMRIVSGHSGGLVLRSDANDSGYYFRISTDGTFLGRSVLVKQNTDSDTPLFAGQSPAVKAGNDQFNQITVIAQGSELYMYINQQFAAKISDGTYKSGRIGVFTDSDASGAEILFRNAQVWKL
;
A
#
# COMPACT_ATOMS: atom_id res chain seq x y z
N MET A 1 -9.56 -94.40 46.40
CA MET A 1 -8.62 -93.60 45.58
C MET A 1 -9.30 -92.60 44.64
N ASN A 2 -10.62 -92.69 44.40
CA ASN A 2 -11.31 -91.87 43.37
C ASN A 2 -11.79 -90.46 43.80
N SER A 3 -11.97 -90.15 45.11
CA SER A 3 -12.45 -88.81 45.50
C SER A 3 -11.36 -87.74 45.46
N ARG A 4 -10.10 -88.08 45.77
CA ARG A 4 -8.96 -87.14 45.73
C ARG A 4 -8.59 -86.68 44.31
N LEU A 5 -8.80 -87.52 43.29
CA LEU A 5 -8.61 -87.17 41.88
C LEU A 5 -9.69 -86.21 41.35
N SER A 6 -10.91 -86.28 41.87
CA SER A 6 -12.01 -85.37 41.51
C SER A 6 -11.81 -83.96 42.10
N THR A 7 -11.34 -83.88 43.36
CA THR A 7 -11.09 -82.59 44.02
C THR A 7 -9.93 -81.82 43.38
N THR A 8 -8.85 -82.50 42.98
CA THR A 8 -7.71 -81.87 42.28
C THR A 8 -8.07 -81.42 40.86
N LEU A 9 -8.96 -82.13 40.17
CA LEU A 9 -9.48 -81.72 38.86
C LEU A 9 -10.37 -80.47 38.97
N LEU A 10 -11.24 -80.41 39.97
CA LEU A 10 -12.08 -79.22 40.23
C LEU A 10 -11.26 -77.99 40.63
N LEU A 11 -10.21 -78.18 41.46
CA LEU A 11 -9.29 -77.11 41.85
C LEU A 11 -8.47 -76.57 40.66
N SER A 12 -8.04 -77.44 39.75
CA SER A 12 -7.30 -77.03 38.55
C SER A 12 -8.18 -76.30 37.53
N ILE A 13 -9.45 -76.72 37.36
CA ILE A 13 -10.42 -75.99 36.54
C ILE A 13 -10.74 -74.62 37.15
N GLY A 14 -10.96 -74.54 38.47
CA GLY A 14 -11.21 -73.29 39.18
C GLY A 14 -10.03 -72.31 39.08
N ALA A 15 -8.80 -72.80 39.23
CA ALA A 15 -7.59 -72.01 39.04
C ALA A 15 -7.44 -71.52 37.59
N GLY A 16 -7.73 -72.37 36.60
CA GLY A 16 -7.74 -71.99 35.18
C GLY A 16 -8.75 -70.89 34.87
N LEU A 17 -9.97 -70.99 35.40
CA LEU A 17 -11.02 -69.97 35.25
C LEU A 17 -10.63 -68.64 35.91
N LEU A 18 -9.97 -68.67 37.07
CA LEU A 18 -9.47 -67.45 37.74
C LEU A 18 -8.37 -66.76 36.92
N VAL A 19 -7.48 -67.52 36.28
CA VAL A 19 -6.45 -66.95 35.39
C VAL A 19 -7.08 -66.30 34.17
N VAL A 20 -8.03 -66.98 33.51
CA VAL A 20 -8.75 -66.44 32.35
C VAL A 20 -9.54 -65.19 32.73
N ALA A 21 -10.26 -65.20 33.86
CA ALA A 21 -10.99 -64.04 34.37
C ALA A 21 -10.05 -62.87 34.68
N SER A 22 -8.89 -63.13 35.29
CA SER A 22 -7.89 -62.10 35.61
C SER A 22 -7.28 -61.47 34.35
N ILE A 23 -6.98 -62.27 33.32
CA ILE A 23 -6.51 -61.79 32.02
C ILE A 23 -7.58 -60.93 31.35
N LEU A 24 -8.84 -61.36 31.38
CA LEU A 24 -9.95 -60.62 30.78
C LEU A 24 -10.20 -59.29 31.51
N ILE A 25 -10.15 -59.27 32.85
CA ILE A 25 -10.26 -58.05 33.66
C ILE A 25 -9.10 -57.11 33.37
N TYR A 26 -7.85 -57.60 33.34
CA TYR A 26 -6.69 -56.79 32.99
C TYR A 26 -6.83 -56.20 31.58
N TRP A 27 -7.29 -57.01 30.61
CA TRP A 27 -7.49 -56.54 29.25
C TRP A 27 -8.56 -55.45 29.14
N LEU A 28 -9.71 -55.64 29.81
CA LEU A 28 -10.82 -54.69 29.80
C LEU A 28 -10.57 -53.42 30.63
N ALA A 29 -9.94 -53.54 31.79
CA ALA A 29 -9.75 -52.43 32.73
C ALA A 29 -8.44 -51.67 32.53
N VAL A 30 -7.41 -52.28 31.93
CA VAL A 30 -6.08 -51.68 31.81
C VAL A 30 -5.64 -51.59 30.34
N ALA A 31 -5.52 -52.72 29.64
CA ALA A 31 -4.90 -52.73 28.30
C ALA A 31 -5.73 -51.97 27.25
N ARG A 32 -7.05 -52.23 27.18
CA ARG A 32 -7.95 -51.59 26.21
C ARG A 32 -8.10 -50.08 26.46
N PRO A 33 -8.33 -49.58 27.69
CA PRO A 33 -8.35 -48.15 27.97
C PRO A 33 -7.02 -47.46 27.62
N ALA A 34 -5.88 -48.07 27.96
CA ALA A 34 -4.56 -47.53 27.62
C ALA A 34 -4.36 -47.41 26.10
N GLN A 35 -4.81 -48.41 25.32
CA GLN A 35 -4.79 -48.34 23.85
C GLN A 35 -5.69 -47.24 23.29
N LEU A 36 -6.88 -47.04 23.85
CA LEU A 36 -7.80 -45.97 23.44
C LEU A 36 -7.21 -44.59 23.73
N VAL A 37 -6.62 -44.38 24.91
CA VAL A 37 -5.94 -43.12 25.26
C VAL A 37 -4.73 -42.88 24.36
N ALA A 38 -3.91 -43.90 24.08
CA ALA A 38 -2.76 -43.78 23.20
C ALA A 38 -3.16 -43.48 21.74
N THR A 39 -4.31 -43.98 21.29
CA THR A 39 -4.85 -43.70 19.94
C THR A 39 -5.42 -42.28 19.89
N ALA A 40 -6.23 -41.88 20.87
CA ALA A 40 -6.76 -40.53 20.97
C ALA A 40 -5.65 -39.46 21.07
N ALA A 41 -4.56 -39.74 21.81
CA ALA A 41 -3.39 -38.86 21.87
C ALA A 41 -2.68 -38.73 20.52
N ARG A 42 -2.55 -39.85 19.76
CA ARG A 42 -2.00 -39.82 18.40
C ARG A 42 -2.88 -39.04 17.44
N ASP A 43 -4.20 -39.24 17.49
CA ASP A 43 -5.15 -38.54 16.62
C ASP A 43 -5.20 -37.05 16.93
N ALA A 44 -5.17 -36.67 18.22
CA ALA A 44 -5.07 -35.28 18.65
C ALA A 44 -3.77 -34.63 18.16
N THR A 45 -2.65 -35.35 18.22
CA THR A 45 -1.34 -34.86 17.73
C THR A 45 -1.32 -34.77 16.20
N ALA A 46 -1.88 -35.75 15.49
CA ALA A 46 -1.99 -35.72 14.03
C ALA A 46 -2.87 -34.54 13.58
N THR A 47 -3.97 -34.28 14.30
CA THR A 47 -4.86 -33.16 14.03
C THR A 47 -4.17 -31.82 14.29
N SER A 48 -3.46 -31.66 15.41
CA SER A 48 -2.74 -30.41 15.72
C SER A 48 -1.61 -30.12 14.72
N VAL A 49 -0.87 -31.16 14.30
CA VAL A 49 0.17 -31.04 13.27
C VAL A 49 -0.45 -30.70 11.91
N ALA A 50 -1.58 -31.32 11.55
CA ALA A 50 -2.29 -31.00 10.31
C ALA A 50 -2.78 -29.54 10.30
N GLN A 51 -3.34 -29.06 11.41
CA GLN A 51 -3.78 -27.66 11.57
C GLN A 51 -2.59 -26.70 11.46
N ALA A 52 -1.51 -26.94 12.21
CA ALA A 52 -0.30 -26.09 12.17
C ALA A 52 0.30 -26.03 10.74
N ARG A 53 0.30 -27.15 10.02
CA ARG A 53 0.78 -27.21 8.63
C ARG A 53 -0.14 -26.42 7.69
N SER A 54 -1.45 -26.51 7.86
CA SER A 54 -2.41 -25.75 7.05
C SER A 54 -2.27 -24.23 7.24
N THR A 55 -2.10 -23.78 8.50
CA THR A 55 -1.87 -22.37 8.81
C THR A 55 -0.56 -21.87 8.22
N ALA A 56 0.54 -22.62 8.39
CA ALA A 56 1.84 -22.25 7.83
C ALA A 56 1.82 -22.19 6.29
N GLN A 57 1.05 -23.08 5.63
CA GLN A 57 0.86 -23.03 4.18
C GLN A 57 0.05 -21.81 3.74
N ALA A 58 -1.02 -21.46 4.46
CA ALA A 58 -1.81 -20.27 4.18
C ALA A 58 -0.99 -18.98 4.35
N GLU A 59 -0.18 -18.89 5.41
CA GLU A 59 0.74 -17.77 5.66
C GLU A 59 1.83 -17.67 4.58
N ALA A 60 2.42 -18.79 4.17
CA ALA A 60 3.41 -18.83 3.10
C ALA A 60 2.82 -18.39 1.75
N GLN A 61 1.60 -18.82 1.43
CA GLN A 61 0.88 -18.39 0.23
C GLN A 61 0.57 -16.89 0.27
N ALA A 62 0.03 -16.39 1.38
CA ALA A 62 -0.24 -14.96 1.56
C ALA A 62 1.03 -14.13 1.40
N THR A 63 2.14 -14.57 2.03
CA THR A 63 3.44 -13.90 1.90
C THR A 63 3.94 -13.90 0.46
N SER A 64 3.83 -15.04 -0.25
CA SER A 64 4.25 -15.13 -1.65
C SER A 64 3.45 -14.19 -2.58
N LEU A 65 2.16 -14.03 -2.33
CA LEU A 65 1.29 -13.14 -3.11
C LEU A 65 1.64 -11.66 -2.87
N VAL A 66 1.91 -11.29 -1.62
CA VAL A 66 2.37 -9.92 -1.27
C VAL A 66 3.69 -9.61 -1.95
N VAL A 67 4.66 -10.53 -1.91
CA VAL A 67 5.96 -10.36 -2.58
C VAL A 67 5.79 -10.25 -4.10
N ALA A 68 4.99 -11.11 -4.72
CA ALA A 68 4.73 -11.05 -6.15
C ALA A 68 4.06 -9.74 -6.57
N THR A 69 3.12 -9.24 -5.75
CA THR A 69 2.46 -7.94 -5.99
C THR A 69 3.46 -6.79 -5.88
N GLN A 70 4.33 -6.82 -4.87
CA GLN A 70 5.36 -5.78 -4.67
C GLN A 70 6.38 -5.75 -5.82
N ILE A 71 6.77 -6.92 -6.33
CA ILE A 71 7.63 -7.03 -7.51
C ILE A 71 6.92 -6.43 -8.72
N ALA A 72 5.66 -6.80 -8.97
CA ALA A 72 4.90 -6.30 -10.12
C ALA A 72 4.74 -4.78 -10.13
N VAL A 73 4.47 -4.15 -8.98
CA VAL A 73 4.36 -2.68 -8.90
C VAL A 73 5.73 -1.99 -9.02
N GLY A 74 6.82 -2.64 -8.58
CA GLY A 74 8.19 -2.15 -8.80
C GLY A 74 8.61 -2.24 -10.27
N ASP A 75 8.28 -3.35 -10.93
CA ASP A 75 8.53 -3.55 -12.36
C ASP A 75 7.73 -2.56 -13.21
N LEU A 76 6.48 -2.26 -12.83
CA LEU A 76 5.67 -1.22 -13.48
C LEU A 76 6.36 0.14 -13.41
N TYR A 77 6.87 0.53 -12.23
CA TYR A 77 7.61 1.79 -12.08
C TYR A 77 8.81 1.84 -13.02
N ASN A 78 9.64 0.78 -13.01
CA ASN A 78 10.83 0.71 -13.85
C ASN A 78 10.47 0.75 -15.33
N GLN A 79 9.41 0.05 -15.75
CA GLN A 79 8.95 -0.01 -17.14
C GLN A 79 8.46 1.36 -17.63
N ASP A 80 7.58 2.00 -16.85
CA ASP A 80 6.87 3.21 -17.27
C ASP A 80 7.70 4.48 -17.09
N THR A 81 8.82 4.40 -16.36
CA THR A 81 9.83 5.47 -16.26
C THR A 81 11.11 5.17 -17.05
N ASN A 82 11.13 4.10 -17.85
CA ASN A 82 12.28 3.75 -18.68
C ASN A 82 12.40 4.65 -19.92
N GLY A 83 13.62 4.77 -20.44
CA GLY A 83 13.90 5.48 -21.68
C GLY A 83 13.85 7.00 -21.54
N THR A 84 13.78 7.69 -22.68
CA THR A 84 13.81 9.15 -22.72
C THR A 84 12.44 9.73 -22.39
N PRO A 85 12.29 10.53 -21.33
CA PRO A 85 11.02 11.16 -21.01
C PRO A 85 10.61 12.15 -22.11
N THR A 86 9.31 12.20 -22.40
CA THR A 86 8.68 13.15 -23.33
C THR A 86 8.84 14.60 -22.85
N ILE A 87 8.79 14.83 -21.53
CA ILE A 87 9.14 16.10 -20.90
C ILE A 87 10.32 15.83 -19.97
N ASN A 88 11.41 16.59 -20.11
CA ASN A 88 12.54 16.59 -19.19
C ASN A 88 12.86 18.04 -18.80
N ASP A 89 12.13 18.57 -17.83
CA ASP A 89 12.16 19.98 -17.47
C ASP A 89 12.85 20.17 -16.12
N GLN A 90 13.94 20.96 -16.12
CA GLN A 90 14.68 21.26 -14.90
C GLN A 90 13.93 22.24 -13.99
N LEU A 91 12.87 22.87 -14.50
CA LEU A 91 12.07 23.90 -13.82
C LEU A 91 12.91 25.10 -13.38
N GLN A 92 13.94 25.47 -14.14
CA GLN A 92 14.83 26.59 -13.82
C GLN A 92 14.36 27.92 -14.43
N ALA A 93 13.52 27.85 -15.46
CA ALA A 93 12.95 28.97 -16.17
C ALA A 93 11.71 28.49 -16.94
N GLN A 94 10.94 29.43 -17.49
CA GLN A 94 9.82 29.08 -18.35
C GLN A 94 10.29 28.25 -19.56
N SER A 95 9.54 27.19 -19.86
CA SER A 95 9.77 26.32 -21.00
C SER A 95 8.58 26.35 -21.95
N ASN A 96 8.67 25.60 -23.05
CA ASN A 96 7.55 25.44 -23.97
C ASN A 96 6.34 24.70 -23.35
N ASN A 97 6.50 24.10 -22.16
CA ASN A 97 5.41 23.49 -21.41
C ASN A 97 4.48 24.52 -20.77
N ASN A 98 4.89 25.80 -20.72
CA ASN A 98 4.11 26.94 -20.22
C ASN A 98 3.61 26.72 -18.78
N TRP A 99 4.56 26.55 -17.86
CA TRP A 99 4.28 26.40 -16.43
C TRP A 99 3.84 27.73 -15.82
N GLY A 100 2.71 27.77 -15.11
CA GLY A 100 2.33 28.99 -14.40
C GLY A 100 1.05 28.87 -13.58
N ASP A 101 0.74 29.97 -12.92
CA ASP A 101 -0.29 30.15 -11.90
C ASP A 101 -1.65 30.25 -12.57
N ASP A 102 -2.51 29.22 -12.46
CA ASP A 102 -3.87 29.25 -13.04
C ASP A 102 -4.80 30.22 -12.29
N HIS A 103 -4.46 30.56 -11.04
CA HIS A 103 -5.17 31.52 -10.21
C HIS A 103 -4.22 32.54 -9.57
N PRO A 104 -3.60 33.44 -10.36
CA PRO A 104 -2.64 34.39 -9.83
C PRO A 104 -3.33 35.30 -8.80
N ASP A 105 -2.90 35.21 -7.55
CA ASP A 105 -3.37 36.10 -6.52
C ASP A 105 -2.87 37.52 -6.82
N LEU A 106 -3.80 38.47 -6.93
CA LEU A 106 -3.51 39.89 -7.18
C LEU A 106 -2.61 40.50 -6.08
N SER A 107 -2.55 39.87 -4.90
CA SER A 107 -1.69 40.29 -3.80
C SER A 107 -0.26 39.71 -3.88
N GLY A 108 0.00 38.79 -4.82
CA GLY A 108 1.31 38.18 -5.07
C GLY A 108 1.76 37.19 -3.99
N ASN A 109 0.87 36.84 -3.05
CA ASN A 109 1.16 35.93 -1.95
C ASN A 109 1.08 34.45 -2.38
N SER A 110 0.28 34.14 -3.40
CA SER A 110 0.29 32.85 -4.08
C SER A 110 0.83 33.00 -5.50
N LYS A 111 1.84 32.20 -5.86
CA LYS A 111 2.50 32.27 -7.17
C LYS A 111 3.38 31.07 -7.51
N CYS A 112 3.70 30.93 -8.81
CA CYS A 112 4.76 30.08 -9.33
C CYS A 112 5.98 30.94 -9.73
N GLU A 113 7.14 30.65 -9.16
CA GLU A 113 8.35 31.45 -9.35
C GLU A 113 9.56 30.57 -9.65
N PHE A 114 10.33 30.93 -10.68
CA PHE A 114 11.56 30.22 -11.02
C PHE A 114 12.76 30.82 -10.27
N ALA A 115 13.35 30.04 -9.35
CA ALA A 115 14.52 30.41 -8.56
C ALA A 115 15.30 29.17 -8.11
N GLY A 116 16.22 28.66 -8.94
CA GLY A 116 16.94 27.40 -8.64
C GLY A 116 16.06 26.14 -8.74
N GLY A 117 14.88 26.29 -9.34
CA GLY A 117 13.77 25.35 -9.47
C GLY A 117 12.46 26.14 -9.42
N MET A 118 11.30 25.48 -9.47
CA MET A 118 10.01 26.15 -9.36
C MET A 118 9.55 26.18 -7.91
N HIS A 119 9.43 27.37 -7.38
CA HIS A 119 8.82 27.65 -6.09
C HIS A 119 7.32 27.86 -6.28
N VAL A 120 6.52 27.02 -5.63
CA VAL A 120 5.07 27.19 -5.53
C VAL A 120 4.77 27.72 -4.14
N LYS A 121 4.17 28.91 -4.07
CA LYS A 121 3.83 29.60 -2.83
C LYS A 121 2.33 29.71 -2.72
N ALA A 122 1.78 29.42 -1.55
CA ALA A 122 0.38 29.66 -1.24
C ALA A 122 0.23 30.50 0.02
N ALA A 123 -0.69 31.45 -0.02
CA ALA A 123 -1.17 32.15 1.17
C ALA A 123 -1.91 31.20 2.12
N ALA A 124 -1.96 31.56 3.41
CA ALA A 124 -2.67 30.80 4.44
C ALA A 124 -4.13 30.53 4.04
N GLY A 125 -4.53 29.26 4.07
CA GLY A 125 -5.87 28.78 3.76
C GLY A 125 -6.13 28.51 2.29
N TYR A 126 -5.11 28.58 1.43
CA TYR A 126 -5.25 28.41 -0.01
C TYR A 126 -4.39 27.25 -0.54
N ILE A 127 -4.81 26.71 -1.67
CA ILE A 127 -4.01 25.82 -2.51
C ILE A 127 -3.52 26.66 -3.68
N GLU A 128 -2.23 26.54 -4.02
CA GLU A 128 -1.68 27.12 -5.23
C GLU A 128 -1.19 26.03 -6.18
N THR A 129 -1.56 26.18 -7.45
CA THR A 129 -1.30 25.22 -8.54
C THR A 129 -0.46 25.86 -9.64
N CYS A 130 0.58 25.16 -10.03
CA CYS A 130 1.43 25.51 -11.16
C CYS A 130 1.28 24.47 -12.24
N LEU A 131 0.39 24.72 -13.20
CA LEU A 131 0.11 23.79 -14.29
C LEU A 131 1.03 24.04 -15.48
N ALA A 132 1.44 22.95 -16.13
CA ALA A 132 2.06 22.99 -17.45
C ALA A 132 0.96 23.13 -18.52
N ARG A 133 0.59 24.36 -18.84
CA ARG A 133 -0.62 24.67 -19.65
C ARG A 133 -0.57 24.18 -21.09
N ALA A 134 0.63 23.95 -21.62
CA ALA A 134 0.81 23.42 -22.96
C ALA A 134 0.78 21.88 -23.02
N THR A 135 0.34 21.22 -21.94
CA THR A 135 0.28 19.76 -21.84
C THR A 135 -1.14 19.22 -21.86
N ASN A 136 -1.29 17.99 -22.36
CA ASN A 136 -2.51 17.21 -22.24
C ASN A 136 -2.16 15.71 -22.33
N PHE A 137 -2.31 14.98 -21.22
CA PHE A 137 -1.94 13.57 -21.12
C PHE A 137 -3.12 12.74 -20.64
N SER A 138 -3.30 11.55 -21.25
CA SER A 138 -4.20 10.51 -20.76
C SER A 138 -3.43 9.50 -19.92
N ASN A 139 -2.63 8.65 -20.55
CA ASN A 139 -1.73 7.73 -19.86
C ASN A 139 -0.33 8.34 -19.77
N LEU A 140 0.24 8.34 -18.57
CA LEU A 140 1.53 8.94 -18.29
C LEU A 140 2.17 8.37 -17.02
N ALA A 141 3.49 8.43 -16.95
CA ALA A 141 4.22 8.50 -15.70
C ALA A 141 4.71 9.94 -15.51
N PHE A 142 4.41 10.56 -14.37
CA PHE A 142 4.87 11.91 -14.04
C PHE A 142 5.66 11.88 -12.73
N GLN A 143 6.92 12.29 -12.81
CA GLN A 143 7.88 12.29 -11.72
C GLN A 143 8.44 13.69 -11.48
N VAL A 144 8.55 14.10 -10.22
CA VAL A 144 9.17 15.37 -9.83
C VAL A 144 9.92 15.19 -8.51
N GLU A 145 11.04 15.89 -8.34
CA GLU A 145 11.66 16.07 -7.02
C GLU A 145 11.06 17.30 -6.34
N MET A 146 10.58 17.13 -5.11
CA MET A 146 10.02 18.21 -4.30
C MET A 146 10.73 18.33 -2.96
N ARG A 147 10.81 19.57 -2.45
CA ARG A 147 11.28 19.91 -1.11
C ARG A 147 10.33 20.92 -0.50
N ILE A 148 9.69 20.54 0.60
CA ILE A 148 8.82 21.43 1.37
C ILE A 148 9.70 22.40 2.13
N VAL A 149 9.72 23.67 1.72
CA VAL A 149 10.50 24.74 2.34
C VAL A 149 9.78 25.21 3.61
N SER A 150 8.50 25.52 3.47
CA SER A 150 7.61 25.91 4.56
C SER A 150 6.20 25.38 4.33
N GLY A 151 5.38 25.33 5.38
CA GLY A 151 4.07 24.70 5.34
C GLY A 151 4.12 23.19 5.59
N HIS A 152 3.07 22.49 5.20
CA HIS A 152 2.85 21.09 5.59
C HIS A 152 2.84 20.10 4.43
N SER A 153 2.24 20.44 3.29
CA SER A 153 2.02 19.45 2.23
C SER A 153 1.92 20.03 0.82
N GLY A 154 2.14 19.16 -0.17
CA GLY A 154 1.95 19.45 -1.59
C GLY A 154 2.36 18.26 -2.45
N GLY A 155 2.33 18.43 -3.78
CA GLY A 155 2.72 17.36 -4.68
C GLY A 155 2.31 17.58 -6.13
N LEU A 156 1.75 16.55 -6.77
CA LEU A 156 1.44 16.56 -8.21
C LEU A 156 -0.05 16.74 -8.48
N VAL A 157 -0.33 17.42 -9.58
CA VAL A 157 -1.63 17.49 -10.24
C VAL A 157 -1.55 16.71 -11.55
N LEU A 158 -2.51 15.82 -11.78
CA LEU A 158 -2.64 15.04 -13.01
C LEU A 158 -4.02 15.22 -13.62
N ARG A 159 -4.06 15.19 -14.95
CA ARG A 159 -5.29 15.22 -15.76
C ARG A 159 -6.20 16.40 -15.38
N SER A 160 -5.59 17.54 -15.06
CA SER A 160 -6.31 18.75 -14.71
C SER A 160 -7.01 19.35 -15.93
N ASP A 161 -8.25 19.78 -15.78
CA ASP A 161 -8.93 20.59 -16.79
C ASP A 161 -8.50 22.07 -16.71
N ALA A 162 -9.23 22.95 -17.39
CA ALA A 162 -8.90 24.38 -17.41
C ALA A 162 -9.35 25.13 -16.15
N ASN A 163 -10.08 24.48 -15.24
CA ASN A 163 -10.58 25.04 -14.00
C ASN A 163 -9.89 24.42 -12.78
N ASP A 164 -8.77 23.71 -12.94
CA ASP A 164 -8.08 22.99 -11.87
C ASP A 164 -8.83 21.76 -11.30
N SER A 165 -9.83 21.24 -12.04
CA SER A 165 -10.44 19.95 -11.70
C SER A 165 -9.56 18.80 -12.18
N GLY A 166 -9.12 17.93 -11.29
CA GLY A 166 -8.19 16.85 -11.64
C GLY A 166 -7.86 15.94 -10.46
N TYR A 167 -6.82 15.12 -10.62
CA TYR A 167 -6.28 14.31 -9.52
C TYR A 167 -5.13 15.01 -8.83
N TYR A 168 -5.19 15.04 -7.50
CA TYR A 168 -4.17 15.66 -6.66
C TYR A 168 -3.55 14.62 -5.75
N PHE A 169 -2.22 14.54 -5.77
CA PHE A 169 -1.44 13.59 -4.99
C PHE A 169 -0.45 14.37 -4.15
N ARG A 170 -0.57 14.31 -2.82
CA ARG A 170 0.32 15.00 -1.90
C ARG A 170 1.10 14.05 -1.02
N ILE A 171 2.28 14.50 -0.62
CA ILE A 171 2.97 14.03 0.57
C ILE A 171 3.04 15.17 1.58
N SER A 172 3.17 14.82 2.85
CA SER A 172 3.24 15.76 3.97
C SER A 172 4.51 15.59 4.78
N THR A 173 4.87 16.63 5.53
CA THR A 173 6.07 16.65 6.39
C THR A 173 6.02 15.64 7.54
N ASP A 174 4.88 15.05 7.85
CA ASP A 174 4.70 14.01 8.87
C ASP A 174 4.83 12.57 8.34
N GLY A 175 5.12 12.41 7.04
CA GLY A 175 5.22 11.10 6.40
C GLY A 175 3.89 10.54 5.87
N THR A 176 2.80 11.30 5.96
CA THR A 176 1.53 10.94 5.34
C THR A 176 1.51 11.25 3.85
N PHE A 177 0.67 10.54 3.12
CA PHE A 177 0.36 10.80 1.72
C PHE A 177 -1.15 10.65 1.48
N LEU A 178 -1.65 11.33 0.45
CA LEU A 178 -3.05 11.26 0.05
C LEU A 178 -3.20 11.49 -1.45
N GLY A 179 -4.12 10.75 -2.06
CA GLY A 179 -4.67 11.00 -3.40
C GLY A 179 -6.13 11.39 -3.31
N ARG A 180 -6.54 12.41 -4.06
CA ARG A 180 -7.93 12.88 -4.15
C ARG A 180 -8.32 13.23 -5.59
N SER A 181 -9.61 13.06 -5.88
CA SER A 181 -10.27 13.65 -7.05
C SER A 181 -10.81 15.02 -6.62
N VAL A 182 -10.42 16.08 -7.32
CA VAL A 182 -10.82 17.46 -7.01
C VAL A 182 -11.71 17.98 -8.12
N LEU A 183 -12.87 18.50 -7.76
CA LEU A 183 -13.76 19.22 -8.65
C LEU A 183 -13.81 20.69 -8.21
N VAL A 184 -13.38 21.57 -9.10
CA VAL A 184 -13.44 23.02 -8.91
C VAL A 184 -14.58 23.57 -9.75
N LYS A 185 -15.53 24.23 -9.10
CA LYS A 185 -16.69 24.85 -9.75
C LYS A 185 -17.03 26.14 -9.04
N GLN A 186 -17.55 27.12 -9.78
CA GLN A 186 -18.06 28.36 -9.18
C GLN A 186 -19.00 28.05 -7.99
N ASN A 187 -18.57 28.46 -6.79
CA ASN A 187 -19.28 28.33 -5.51
C ASN A 187 -19.50 26.89 -4.98
N THR A 188 -18.92 25.86 -5.60
CA THR A 188 -19.06 24.46 -5.16
C THR A 188 -17.81 23.64 -5.47
N ASP A 189 -16.74 23.94 -4.76
CA ASP A 189 -15.57 23.07 -4.77
C ASP A 189 -15.85 21.82 -3.93
N SER A 190 -15.41 20.67 -4.41
CA SER A 190 -15.52 19.42 -3.67
C SER A 190 -14.33 18.53 -3.97
N ASP A 191 -13.81 17.86 -2.96
CA ASP A 191 -12.85 16.80 -3.12
C ASP A 191 -13.41 15.45 -2.66
N THR A 192 -12.94 14.39 -3.31
CA THR A 192 -13.23 13.00 -2.94
C THR A 192 -11.91 12.32 -2.63
N PRO A 193 -11.66 11.93 -1.37
CA PRO A 193 -10.49 11.13 -1.02
C PRO A 193 -10.51 9.80 -1.78
N LEU A 194 -9.43 9.49 -2.48
CA LEU A 194 -9.26 8.22 -3.19
C LEU A 194 -8.48 7.23 -2.33
N PHE A 195 -7.40 7.69 -1.71
CA PHE A 195 -6.62 6.92 -0.76
C PHE A 195 -5.83 7.86 0.16
N ALA A 196 -5.48 7.37 1.34
CA ALA A 196 -4.57 8.03 2.26
C ALA A 196 -3.80 6.98 3.07
N GLY A 197 -2.60 7.34 3.52
CA GLY A 197 -1.79 6.46 4.33
C GLY A 197 -0.54 7.14 4.87
N GLN A 198 0.29 6.35 5.53
CA GLN A 198 1.65 6.73 5.92
C GLN A 198 2.63 5.86 5.13
N SER A 199 3.75 6.46 4.73
CA SER A 199 4.81 5.72 4.04
C SER A 199 6.17 6.01 4.68
N PRO A 200 6.92 4.97 5.11
CA PRO A 200 8.29 5.16 5.59
C PRO A 200 9.24 5.63 4.46
N ALA A 201 8.79 5.57 3.20
CA ALA A 201 9.53 6.10 2.07
C ALA A 201 9.60 7.63 2.09
N VAL A 202 8.65 8.31 2.74
CA VAL A 202 8.68 9.78 2.87
C VAL A 202 9.81 10.17 3.81
N LYS A 203 10.73 10.99 3.33
CA LYS A 203 11.67 11.70 4.19
C LYS A 203 10.92 12.84 4.87
N ALA A 204 10.47 12.58 6.10
CA ALA A 204 9.69 13.50 6.91
C ALA A 204 10.49 14.75 7.31
N GLY A 205 9.75 15.81 7.66
CA GLY A 205 10.26 17.13 7.98
C GLY A 205 10.41 18.05 6.78
N ASN A 206 10.57 19.34 7.06
CA ASN A 206 10.89 20.34 6.06
C ASN A 206 12.32 20.14 5.53
N ASP A 207 12.59 20.75 4.39
CA ASP A 207 13.91 20.76 3.73
C ASP A 207 14.45 19.39 3.29
N GLN A 208 13.61 18.34 3.31
CA GLN A 208 13.94 17.05 2.74
C GLN A 208 13.50 16.95 1.29
N PHE A 209 14.39 16.46 0.42
CA PHE A 209 14.04 16.13 -0.96
C PHE A 209 13.37 14.75 -1.03
N ASN A 210 12.15 14.74 -1.55
CA ASN A 210 11.39 13.56 -1.88
C ASN A 210 11.11 13.55 -3.39
N GLN A 211 11.32 12.41 -4.04
CA GLN A 211 10.84 12.19 -5.40
C GLN A 211 9.44 11.59 -5.32
N ILE A 212 8.48 12.24 -5.97
CA ILE A 212 7.13 11.69 -6.09
C ILE A 212 6.88 11.34 -7.53
N THR A 213 6.29 10.16 -7.75
CA THR A 213 5.90 9.70 -9.08
C THR A 213 4.48 9.21 -9.05
N VAL A 214 3.69 9.64 -10.02
CA VAL A 214 2.34 9.10 -10.25
C VAL A 214 2.26 8.54 -11.65
N ILE A 215 1.82 7.30 -11.76
CA ILE A 215 1.58 6.61 -13.02
C ILE A 215 0.07 6.48 -13.20
N ALA A 216 -0.46 6.98 -14.31
CA ALA A 216 -1.86 6.81 -14.67
C ALA A 216 -1.97 5.99 -15.96
N GLN A 217 -2.68 4.87 -15.90
CA GLN A 217 -2.96 3.97 -17.03
C GLN A 217 -4.46 3.66 -17.06
N GLY A 218 -5.18 4.26 -18.01
CA GLY A 218 -6.64 4.18 -18.02
C GLY A 218 -7.22 4.79 -16.74
N SER A 219 -7.97 4.00 -15.96
CA SER A 219 -8.47 4.41 -14.64
C SER A 219 -7.52 4.09 -13.49
N GLU A 220 -6.45 3.34 -13.73
CA GLU A 220 -5.53 2.92 -12.66
C GLU A 220 -4.52 4.02 -12.38
N LEU A 221 -4.41 4.40 -11.10
CA LEU A 221 -3.54 5.44 -10.59
C LEU A 221 -2.63 4.81 -9.55
N TYR A 222 -1.31 4.92 -9.76
CA TYR A 222 -0.29 4.37 -8.88
C TYR A 222 0.57 5.52 -8.36
N MET A 223 0.77 5.57 -7.04
CA MET A 223 1.65 6.54 -6.40
C MET A 223 2.90 5.85 -5.88
N TYR A 224 4.05 6.45 -6.17
CA TYR A 224 5.36 6.05 -5.68
C TYR A 224 6.04 7.23 -5.01
N ILE A 225 6.73 6.96 -3.92
CA ILE A 225 7.48 7.93 -3.14
C ILE A 225 8.90 7.39 -2.99
N ASN A 226 9.89 8.17 -3.43
CA ASN A 226 11.29 7.78 -3.46
C ASN A 226 11.48 6.38 -4.09
N GLN A 227 10.82 6.15 -5.24
CA GLN A 227 10.84 4.90 -6.02
C GLN A 227 10.19 3.69 -5.32
N GLN A 228 9.54 3.89 -4.17
CA GLN A 228 8.82 2.85 -3.45
C GLN A 228 7.32 3.00 -3.67
N PHE A 229 6.65 1.89 -3.95
CA PHE A 229 5.19 1.86 -4.10
C PHE A 229 4.51 2.31 -2.81
N ALA A 230 3.57 3.25 -2.92
CA ALA A 230 2.80 3.79 -1.80
C ALA A 230 1.33 3.35 -1.86
N ALA A 231 0.67 3.52 -3.01
CA ALA A 231 -0.74 3.15 -3.17
C ALA A 231 -1.14 2.97 -4.63
N LYS A 232 -2.26 2.25 -4.82
CA LYS A 232 -2.96 2.06 -6.09
C LYS A 232 -4.46 2.30 -5.89
N ILE A 233 -5.11 2.95 -6.83
CA ILE A 233 -6.58 3.04 -6.92
C ILE A 233 -7.05 3.01 -8.37
N SER A 234 -8.26 2.50 -8.61
CA SER A 234 -8.95 2.64 -9.89
C SER A 234 -10.02 3.72 -9.79
N ASP A 235 -9.84 4.83 -10.51
CA ASP A 235 -10.82 5.91 -10.64
C ASP A 235 -10.91 6.40 -12.09
N GLY A 236 -12.13 6.54 -12.60
CA GLY A 236 -12.39 6.89 -14.01
C GLY A 236 -12.87 8.32 -14.23
N THR A 237 -12.87 9.17 -13.20
CA THR A 237 -13.43 10.52 -13.22
C THR A 237 -12.74 11.42 -14.24
N TYR A 238 -11.40 11.52 -14.18
CA TYR A 238 -10.60 12.32 -15.10
C TYR A 238 -9.79 11.43 -16.03
N LYS A 239 -9.99 11.59 -17.35
CA LYS A 239 -9.42 10.72 -18.38
C LYS A 239 -8.16 11.29 -19.04
N SER A 240 -8.07 12.61 -19.12
CA SER A 240 -6.93 13.33 -19.65
C SER A 240 -6.95 14.78 -19.21
N GLY A 241 -5.78 15.43 -19.21
CA GLY A 241 -5.69 16.85 -18.95
C GLY A 241 -4.24 17.29 -18.74
N ARG A 242 -4.07 18.49 -18.23
CA ARG A 242 -2.77 19.08 -17.90
C ARG A 242 -2.15 18.34 -16.72
N ILE A 243 -0.83 18.46 -16.61
CA ILE A 243 -0.09 18.11 -15.39
C ILE A 243 0.35 19.37 -14.66
N GLY A 244 0.68 19.24 -13.39
CA GLY A 244 1.18 20.36 -12.60
C GLY A 244 1.74 19.95 -11.26
N VAL A 245 2.23 20.94 -10.54
CA VAL A 245 2.64 20.79 -9.14
C VAL A 245 1.83 21.75 -8.29
N PHE A 246 1.68 21.45 -7.00
CA PHE A 246 0.88 22.28 -6.11
C PHE A 246 1.41 22.28 -4.68
N THR A 247 1.02 23.29 -3.92
CA THR A 247 1.16 23.32 -2.46
C THR A 247 -0.20 23.55 -1.80
N ASP A 248 -0.37 22.99 -0.62
CA ASP A 248 -1.61 23.02 0.18
C ASP A 248 -1.27 23.70 1.51
N SER A 249 -1.82 24.90 1.71
CA SER A 249 -1.54 25.75 2.87
C SER A 249 -2.72 25.75 3.84
N ASP A 250 -2.43 25.29 5.06
CA ASP A 250 -3.38 25.28 6.18
C ASP A 250 -3.47 26.70 6.81
N ALA A 251 -3.32 26.84 8.12
CA ALA A 251 -3.38 28.15 8.80
C ALA A 251 -2.15 29.06 8.58
N SER A 252 -1.07 28.55 8.00
CA SER A 252 0.13 29.32 7.65
C SER A 252 0.49 29.09 6.20
N GLY A 253 1.01 30.13 5.55
CA GLY A 253 1.49 30.06 4.17
C GLY A 253 2.45 28.89 3.95
N ALA A 254 2.52 28.42 2.70
CA ALA A 254 3.34 27.29 2.31
C ALA A 254 4.24 27.64 1.12
N GLU A 255 5.39 27.00 1.07
CA GLU A 255 6.33 27.11 -0.04
C GLU A 255 6.99 25.76 -0.31
N ILE A 256 6.93 25.33 -1.56
CA ILE A 256 7.56 24.09 -2.01
C ILE A 256 8.42 24.37 -3.23
N LEU A 257 9.66 23.88 -3.19
CA LEU A 257 10.56 23.85 -4.34
C LEU A 257 10.38 22.54 -5.10
N PHE A 258 10.09 22.63 -6.40
CA PHE A 258 10.05 21.53 -7.34
C PHE A 258 11.17 21.65 -8.36
N ARG A 259 11.75 20.51 -8.77
CA ARG A 259 12.76 20.44 -9.84
C ARG A 259 12.72 19.08 -10.53
N ASN A 260 13.40 18.98 -11.67
CA ASN A 260 13.57 17.71 -12.40
C ASN A 260 12.23 17.04 -12.72
N ALA A 261 11.31 17.80 -13.32
CA ALA A 261 10.03 17.29 -13.78
C ALA A 261 10.21 16.43 -15.03
N GLN A 262 9.84 15.15 -14.93
CA GLN A 262 9.97 14.17 -15.98
C GLN A 262 8.61 13.52 -16.27
N VAL A 263 8.27 13.43 -17.56
CA VAL A 263 7.00 12.81 -17.99
C VAL A 263 7.27 11.80 -19.10
N TRP A 264 6.77 10.59 -18.95
CA TRP A 264 6.74 9.58 -19.99
C TRP A 264 5.30 9.40 -20.44
N LYS A 265 5.06 9.50 -21.75
CA LYS A 265 3.76 9.16 -22.34
C LYS A 265 3.69 7.64 -22.51
N LEU A 266 2.61 7.03 -22.02
CA LEU A 266 2.38 5.58 -22.03
C LEU A 266 1.36 5.17 -23.11
#